data_AF-A0A9E0SWH3-F1
#
_entry.id   AF-A0A9E0SWH3-F1
#
_cell.length_a   1.000
_cell.length_b   1.000
_cell.length_c   1.000
_cell.angle_alpha   90.00
_cell.angle_beta   90.00
_cell.angle_gamma   90.00
#
_symmetry.space_group_name_H-M   'P 1'
#
loop_
_entity.id
_entity.type
_entity.pdbx_description
1 polymer ?
#
loop_
_entity_poly.entity_id
_entity_poly.type
_entity_poly.pdbx_seq_one_letter_code
_entity_poly.pdbx_strand_id
1 'polypeptide(L)'
;MRRRDRALAGLVVLLASGGCRALSSMGDVEVTQTADGLPCFAVRGDAPLRLHALSVTHGERRDWRTLPDESWGYTVAPPGAALAAGPTGCIRYGEAPPAATVRHAPEPLRPARLYRVEISASPPSGSDGTAAYEAEFCLVDGADGKPAVRAVAWDAEARRWRREVCPDR
;
A
#
# COMPACT_ATOMS: atom_id res chain seq x y z
N MET A 1 -19.10 75.82 -5.63
CA MET A 1 -19.72 74.94 -4.62
C MET A 1 -19.70 73.49 -5.12
N ARG A 2 -19.30 72.56 -4.24
CA ARG A 2 -19.39 71.09 -4.29
C ARG A 2 -18.45 70.29 -5.22
N ARG A 3 -17.39 69.80 -4.56
CA ARG A 3 -16.63 68.57 -4.86
C ARG A 3 -17.57 67.39 -5.14
N ARG A 4 -17.16 66.49 -6.04
CA ARG A 4 -17.53 65.08 -6.01
C ARG A 4 -16.30 64.25 -6.32
N ASP A 5 -15.65 63.82 -5.25
CA ASP A 5 -14.73 62.69 -5.20
C ASP A 5 -15.38 61.46 -5.83
N ARG A 6 -14.68 60.81 -6.77
CA ARG A 6 -14.95 59.42 -7.16
C ARG A 6 -13.62 58.69 -7.21
N ALA A 7 -13.33 58.03 -6.10
CA ALA A 7 -12.30 57.01 -6.00
C ALA A 7 -12.64 55.87 -6.99
N LEU A 8 -11.75 55.64 -7.96
CA LEU A 8 -11.76 54.43 -8.78
C LEU A 8 -10.88 53.40 -8.07
N ALA A 9 -11.55 52.50 -7.35
CA ALA A 9 -10.94 51.30 -6.80
C ALA A 9 -10.55 50.37 -7.96
N GLY A 10 -9.24 50.27 -8.25
CA GLY A 10 -8.69 49.29 -9.17
C GLY A 10 -8.69 47.91 -8.54
N LEU A 11 -9.56 47.02 -9.04
CA LEU A 11 -9.66 45.62 -8.63
C LEU A 11 -8.48 44.84 -9.23
N VAL A 12 -7.50 44.46 -8.41
CA VAL A 12 -6.42 43.53 -8.79
C VAL A 12 -6.95 42.10 -8.65
N VAL A 13 -7.18 41.43 -9.77
CA VAL A 13 -7.55 40.01 -9.80
C VAL A 13 -6.26 39.19 -9.77
N LEU A 14 -5.88 38.70 -8.59
CA LEU A 14 -4.85 37.67 -8.43
C LEU A 14 -5.47 36.31 -8.78
N LEU A 15 -5.24 35.83 -10.00
CA LEU A 15 -5.47 34.44 -10.36
C LEU A 15 -4.42 33.58 -9.66
N ALA A 16 -4.68 33.22 -8.40
CA ALA A 16 -3.97 32.14 -7.74
C ALA A 16 -4.35 30.84 -8.46
N SER A 17 -3.53 30.42 -9.42
CA SER A 17 -3.55 29.07 -9.96
C SER A 17 -3.22 28.12 -8.82
N GLY A 18 -4.25 27.70 -8.08
CA GLY A 18 -4.19 26.61 -7.15
C GLY A 18 -3.75 25.37 -7.91
N GLY A 19 -2.45 25.08 -7.88
CA GLY A 19 -1.93 23.83 -8.38
C GLY A 19 -2.62 22.72 -7.60
N CYS A 20 -3.52 21.98 -8.27
CA CYS A 20 -3.97 20.70 -7.78
C CYS A 20 -2.73 19.81 -7.65
N ARG A 21 -2.11 19.81 -6.47
CA ARG A 21 -1.21 18.74 -6.07
C ARG A 21 -2.11 17.55 -5.76
N ALA A 22 -2.41 16.76 -6.79
CA ALA A 22 -2.93 15.42 -6.60
C ALA A 22 -1.82 14.58 -5.94
N LEU A 23 -1.65 14.73 -4.64
CA LEU A 23 -0.88 13.81 -3.81
C LEU A 23 -1.77 12.59 -3.60
N SER A 24 -1.82 11.70 -4.59
CA SER A 24 -2.35 10.35 -4.37
C SER A 24 -1.32 9.58 -3.56
N SER A 25 -1.21 9.85 -2.25
CA SER A 25 -0.37 9.04 -1.38
C SER A 25 -1.09 7.73 -1.15
N MET A 26 -0.55 6.63 -1.69
CA MET A 26 -0.90 5.29 -1.24
C MET A 26 -0.48 5.15 0.22
N GLY A 27 -1.27 4.43 1.01
CA GLY A 27 -0.93 4.17 2.40
C GLY A 27 0.16 3.10 2.54
N ASP A 28 0.75 2.98 3.73
CA ASP A 28 1.83 2.03 3.98
C ASP A 28 1.29 0.69 4.53
N VAL A 29 1.87 -0.41 4.06
CA VAL A 29 1.74 -1.73 4.68
C VAL A 29 2.98 -2.01 5.54
N GLU A 30 2.76 -2.38 6.79
CA GLU A 30 3.80 -2.93 7.65
C GLU A 30 3.99 -4.42 7.33
N VAL A 31 5.22 -4.80 6.96
CA VAL A 31 5.60 -6.18 6.67
C VAL A 31 6.44 -6.73 7.82
N THR A 32 5.94 -7.76 8.49
CA THR A 32 6.62 -8.48 9.57
C THR A 32 6.74 -9.96 9.25
N GLN A 33 7.33 -10.73 10.17
CA GLN A 33 7.44 -12.17 10.07
C GLN A 33 6.65 -12.84 11.20
N THR A 34 5.89 -13.88 10.87
CA THR A 34 5.21 -14.73 11.85
C THR A 34 6.19 -15.71 12.51
N ALA A 35 5.77 -16.34 13.61
CA ALA A 35 6.62 -17.30 14.35
C ALA A 35 7.07 -18.51 13.49
N ASP A 36 6.29 -18.87 12.48
CA ASP A 36 6.58 -19.94 11.52
C ASP A 36 7.36 -19.47 10.27
N GLY A 37 7.72 -18.18 10.19
CA GLY A 37 8.60 -17.66 9.15
C GLY A 37 7.90 -17.08 7.92
N LEU A 38 6.58 -16.95 7.93
CA LEU A 38 5.83 -16.37 6.81
C LEU A 38 5.70 -14.84 6.94
N PRO A 39 5.61 -14.11 5.81
CA PRO A 39 5.26 -12.69 5.86
C PRO A 39 3.90 -12.46 6.50
N CYS A 40 3.79 -11.39 7.28
CA CYS A 40 2.53 -10.85 7.79
C CYS A 40 2.36 -9.40 7.37
N PHE A 41 1.17 -9.05 6.91
CA PHE A 41 0.88 -7.73 6.33
C PHE A 41 -0.14 -6.98 7.17
N ALA A 42 0.25 -5.86 7.76
CA ALA A 42 -0.65 -5.01 8.56
C ALA A 42 -0.80 -3.63 7.93
N VAL A 43 -2.00 -3.09 7.93
CA VAL A 43 -2.21 -1.68 7.61
C VAL A 43 -2.10 -0.88 8.90
N ARG A 44 -1.22 0.13 8.92
CA ARG A 44 -1.09 1.02 10.08
C ARG A 44 -2.26 2.00 10.12
N GLY A 45 -2.86 2.12 11.29
CA GLY A 45 -3.99 3.00 11.55
C GLY A 45 -4.50 2.85 12.98
N ASP A 46 -5.36 3.77 13.38
CA ASP A 46 -6.03 3.80 14.69
C ASP A 46 -7.47 3.25 14.62
N ALA A 47 -8.04 3.15 13.42
CA ALA A 47 -9.38 2.66 13.17
C ALA A 47 -9.40 1.36 12.36
N PRO A 48 -10.35 0.44 12.63
CA PRO A 48 -10.51 -0.78 11.83
C PRO A 48 -10.89 -0.45 10.39
N LEU A 49 -10.53 -1.32 9.46
CA LEU A 49 -10.82 -1.17 8.03
C LEU A 49 -11.68 -2.33 7.51
N ARG A 50 -12.26 -2.12 6.33
CA ARG A 50 -12.91 -3.14 5.51
C ARG A 50 -11.99 -3.51 4.38
N LEU A 51 -11.46 -4.72 4.41
CA LEU A 51 -10.59 -5.29 3.39
C LEU A 51 -11.39 -5.75 2.18
N HIS A 52 -11.02 -5.26 1.00
CA HIS A 52 -11.65 -5.58 -0.28
C HIS A 52 -10.76 -6.44 -1.16
N ALA A 53 -9.44 -6.25 -1.11
CA ALA A 53 -8.51 -7.08 -1.86
C ALA A 53 -7.11 -7.08 -1.24
N LEU A 54 -6.39 -8.16 -1.48
CA LEU A 54 -4.95 -8.26 -1.28
C LEU A 54 -4.32 -8.93 -2.51
N SER A 55 -3.16 -8.46 -2.92
CA SER A 55 -2.30 -9.11 -3.91
C SER A 55 -0.84 -9.03 -3.49
N VAL A 56 -0.13 -10.15 -3.62
CA VAL A 56 1.32 -10.23 -3.54
C VAL A 56 1.82 -10.57 -4.93
N THR A 57 2.61 -9.67 -5.49
CA THR A 57 3.18 -9.80 -6.83
C THR A 57 4.69 -9.82 -6.78
N HIS A 58 5.30 -10.27 -7.87
CA HIS A 58 6.74 -10.20 -8.06
C HIS A 58 7.10 -9.88 -9.50
N GLY A 59 8.35 -9.45 -9.68
CA GLY A 59 8.81 -8.94 -10.96
C GLY A 59 8.42 -7.48 -11.16
N GLU A 60 9.16 -6.81 -12.02
CA GLU A 60 8.86 -5.42 -12.34
C GLU A 60 7.76 -5.31 -13.37
N ARG A 61 6.90 -4.30 -13.20
CA ARG A 61 6.00 -3.88 -14.26
C ARG A 61 6.83 -3.29 -15.40
N ARG A 62 7.01 -4.07 -16.47
CA ARG A 62 7.82 -3.66 -17.62
C ARG A 62 7.12 -2.62 -18.49
N ASP A 63 5.80 -2.71 -18.60
CA ASP A 63 4.98 -1.75 -19.33
C ASP A 63 3.54 -1.70 -18.78
N TRP A 64 2.69 -0.88 -19.38
CA TRP A 64 1.32 -0.70 -18.90
C TRP A 64 0.40 -1.91 -19.16
N ARG A 65 0.74 -2.78 -20.11
CA ARG A 65 -0.03 -3.96 -20.55
C ARG A 65 0.37 -5.24 -19.83
N THR A 66 1.63 -5.36 -19.41
CA THR A 66 2.15 -6.52 -18.70
C THR A 66 2.11 -6.26 -17.21
N LEU A 67 1.17 -6.93 -16.53
CA LEU A 67 1.13 -6.95 -15.08
C LEU A 67 2.26 -7.83 -14.52
N PRO A 68 2.80 -7.50 -13.34
CA PRO A 68 3.65 -8.41 -12.58
C PRO A 68 2.96 -9.75 -12.32
N ASP A 69 3.75 -10.81 -12.12
CA ASP A 69 3.23 -12.13 -11.78
C ASP A 69 2.66 -12.09 -10.34
N GLU A 70 1.42 -12.54 -10.16
CA GLU A 70 0.78 -12.63 -8.85
C GLU A 70 1.20 -13.95 -8.18
N SER A 71 1.87 -13.89 -7.02
CA SER A 71 2.23 -15.06 -6.22
C SER A 71 1.12 -15.48 -5.27
N TRP A 72 0.23 -14.56 -4.90
CA TRP A 72 -0.93 -14.82 -4.07
C TRP A 72 -1.90 -13.65 -4.12
N GLY A 73 -3.20 -13.91 -4.12
CA GLY A 73 -4.15 -12.84 -3.85
C GLY A 73 -5.61 -13.24 -3.92
N TYR A 74 -6.45 -12.36 -3.39
CA TYR A 74 -7.87 -12.60 -3.23
C TYR A 74 -8.66 -11.28 -3.22
N THR A 75 -9.96 -11.39 -3.50
CA THR A 75 -10.95 -10.31 -3.30
C THR A 75 -11.94 -10.71 -2.22
N VAL A 76 -12.54 -9.72 -1.56
CA VAL A 76 -13.71 -9.89 -0.70
C VAL A 76 -14.83 -9.03 -1.26
N ALA A 77 -15.97 -9.65 -1.56
CA ALA A 77 -17.13 -8.92 -2.06
C ALA A 77 -17.67 -7.97 -0.97
N PRO A 78 -18.23 -6.81 -1.32
CA PRO A 78 -18.83 -5.92 -0.35
C PRO A 78 -19.96 -6.58 0.46
N PRO A 79 -20.06 -6.30 1.77
CA PRO A 79 -19.12 -5.50 2.56
C PRO A 79 -17.84 -6.32 2.84
N GLY A 80 -16.68 -5.74 2.54
CA GLY A 80 -15.38 -6.39 2.73
C GLY A 80 -15.14 -6.96 4.14
N ALA A 81 -14.09 -7.77 4.31
CA ALA A 81 -13.79 -8.42 5.58
C ALA A 81 -13.31 -7.39 6.62
N ALA A 82 -13.64 -7.58 7.90
CA ALA A 82 -13.09 -6.74 8.95
C ALA A 82 -11.58 -6.97 9.04
N LEU A 83 -10.81 -5.89 8.96
CA LEU A 83 -9.37 -5.87 9.17
C LEU A 83 -9.08 -5.01 10.40
N ALA A 84 -8.51 -5.63 11.43
CA ALA A 84 -7.99 -4.88 12.56
C ALA A 84 -6.77 -4.07 12.10
N ALA A 85 -6.70 -2.79 12.48
CA ALA A 85 -5.52 -1.98 12.18
C ALA A 85 -4.37 -2.31 13.14
N GLY A 86 -3.14 -2.10 12.66
CA GLY A 86 -1.91 -2.35 13.41
C GLY A 86 -1.41 -3.80 13.38
N PRO A 87 -0.24 -4.07 13.98
CA PRO A 87 0.51 -5.32 13.80
C PRO A 87 -0.18 -6.57 14.40
N THR A 88 -1.08 -6.40 15.38
CA THR A 88 -1.89 -7.50 15.93
C THR A 88 -2.98 -7.98 14.97
N GLY A 89 -3.31 -7.19 13.95
CA GLY A 89 -4.28 -7.48 12.90
C GLY A 89 -3.64 -7.81 11.56
N CYS A 90 -2.48 -8.47 11.56
CA CYS A 90 -1.75 -8.74 10.33
C CYS A 90 -2.33 -9.92 9.54
N ILE A 91 -2.36 -9.79 8.22
CA ILE A 91 -2.79 -10.83 7.28
C ILE A 91 -1.58 -11.70 6.95
N ARG A 92 -1.60 -12.96 7.35
CA ARG A 92 -0.52 -13.91 7.08
C ARG A 92 -0.54 -14.34 5.62
N TYR A 93 0.64 -14.43 5.00
CA TYR A 93 0.78 -14.90 3.62
C TYR A 93 0.14 -16.27 3.42
N GLY A 94 -0.74 -16.39 2.43
CA GLY A 94 -1.47 -17.62 2.11
C GLY A 94 -2.78 -17.82 2.88
N GLU A 95 -3.08 -16.99 3.87
CA GLU A 95 -4.33 -17.06 4.62
C GLU A 95 -5.33 -15.99 4.16
N ALA A 96 -6.31 -16.43 3.38
CA ALA A 96 -7.43 -15.58 2.98
C ALA A 96 -8.56 -15.66 4.03
N PRO A 97 -9.26 -14.55 4.34
CA PRO A 97 -10.39 -14.59 5.27
C PRO A 97 -11.51 -15.46 4.68
N PRO A 98 -12.39 -16.09 5.50
CA PRO A 98 -13.40 -17.03 5.03
C PRO A 98 -14.35 -16.50 3.95
N ALA A 99 -14.59 -15.18 3.90
CA ALA A 99 -15.45 -14.53 2.91
C ALA A 99 -14.74 -14.19 1.58
N ALA A 100 -13.45 -14.53 1.44
CA ALA A 100 -12.66 -14.19 0.27
C ALA A 100 -12.86 -15.16 -0.89
N THR A 101 -12.81 -14.62 -2.11
CA THR A 101 -12.57 -15.39 -3.33
C THR A 101 -11.09 -15.31 -3.67
N VAL A 102 -10.39 -16.43 -3.55
CA VAL A 102 -8.97 -16.53 -3.94
C VAL A 102 -8.85 -16.43 -5.45
N ARG A 103 -8.12 -15.44 -5.94
CA ARG A 103 -7.82 -15.24 -7.37
C ARG A 103 -6.60 -16.05 -7.79
N HIS A 104 -5.59 -16.08 -6.92
CA HIS A 104 -4.35 -16.84 -7.12
C HIS A 104 -3.96 -17.54 -5.83
N ALA A 105 -3.76 -18.86 -5.89
CA ALA A 105 -3.33 -19.65 -4.74
C ALA A 105 -1.90 -19.26 -4.34
N PRO A 106 -1.54 -19.33 -3.04
CA PRO A 106 -0.22 -18.93 -2.60
C PRO A 106 0.88 -19.83 -3.16
N GLU A 107 1.82 -19.22 -3.88
CA GLU A 107 3.04 -19.88 -4.33
C GLU A 107 4.15 -19.81 -3.29
N PRO A 108 5.09 -20.77 -3.28
CA PRO A 108 6.28 -20.69 -2.44
C PRO A 108 7.10 -19.43 -2.74
N LEU A 109 7.31 -18.62 -1.71
CA LEU A 109 8.17 -17.45 -1.80
C LEU A 109 9.64 -17.87 -1.92
N ARG A 110 10.40 -17.16 -2.75
CA ARG A 110 11.79 -17.48 -3.08
C ARG A 110 12.74 -16.44 -2.47
N PRO A 111 13.88 -16.86 -1.91
CA PRO A 111 14.97 -15.95 -1.54
C PRO A 111 15.45 -15.09 -2.70
N ALA A 112 16.01 -13.92 -2.37
CA ALA A 112 16.57 -12.96 -3.34
C ALA A 112 15.58 -12.54 -4.46
N ARG A 113 14.28 -12.57 -4.14
CA ARG A 113 13.22 -12.03 -5.01
C ARG A 113 12.53 -10.89 -4.29
N LEU A 114 12.36 -9.79 -5.01
CA LEU A 114 11.55 -8.67 -4.58
C LEU A 114 10.07 -8.97 -4.83
N TYR A 115 9.28 -8.79 -3.77
CA TYR A 115 7.84 -8.91 -3.77
C TYR A 115 7.21 -7.57 -3.42
N ARG A 116 6.01 -7.34 -3.95
CA ARG A 116 5.19 -6.18 -3.63
C ARG A 116 3.83 -6.65 -3.16
N VAL A 117 3.41 -6.19 -1.97
CA VAL A 117 2.07 -6.40 -1.46
C VAL A 117 1.25 -5.14 -1.68
N GLU A 118 0.03 -5.32 -2.17
CA GLU A 118 -0.97 -4.26 -2.27
C GLU A 118 -2.25 -4.71 -1.54
N ILE A 119 -2.79 -3.81 -0.72
CA ILE A 119 -4.02 -4.00 0.04
C ILE A 119 -5.01 -2.89 -0.35
N SER A 120 -6.23 -3.28 -0.66
CA SER A 120 -7.34 -2.37 -0.93
C SER A 120 -8.32 -2.43 0.24
N ALA A 121 -8.53 -1.32 0.92
CA ALA A 121 -9.38 -1.25 2.11
C ALA A 121 -10.07 0.11 2.28
N SER A 122 -11.22 0.12 2.95
CA SER A 122 -11.99 1.35 3.23
C SER A 122 -12.33 1.47 4.72
N PRO A 123 -12.65 2.68 5.22
CA PRO A 123 -13.25 2.80 6.54
C PRO A 123 -14.59 2.07 6.65
N PRO A 124 -15.05 1.68 7.85
CA PRO A 124 -16.31 0.96 8.04
C PRO A 124 -17.54 1.79 7.66
N SER A 125 -17.46 3.12 7.76
CA SER A 125 -18.51 4.06 7.36
C SER A 125 -18.76 4.09 5.85
N GLY A 126 -17.80 3.61 5.04
CA GLY A 126 -17.86 3.65 3.57
C GLY A 126 -17.79 5.07 2.96
N SER A 127 -17.69 6.12 3.78
CA SER A 127 -17.79 7.53 3.37
C SER A 127 -16.56 8.06 2.63
N ASP A 128 -15.38 7.49 2.90
CA ASP A 128 -14.10 8.10 2.51
C ASP A 128 -13.42 7.40 1.32
N GLY A 129 -14.17 6.54 0.61
CA GLY A 129 -13.66 5.77 -0.53
C GLY A 129 -12.74 4.60 -0.14
N THR A 130 -12.40 3.79 -1.13
CA THR A 130 -11.44 2.69 -0.97
C THR A 130 -10.02 3.22 -1.19
N ALA A 131 -9.16 3.05 -0.21
CA ALA A 131 -7.74 3.40 -0.28
C ALA A 131 -6.90 2.19 -0.66
N ALA A 132 -5.79 2.46 -1.35
CA ALA A 132 -4.75 1.47 -1.64
C ALA A 132 -3.56 1.66 -0.70
N TYR A 133 -3.03 0.55 -0.21
CA TYR A 133 -1.86 0.47 0.66
C TYR A 133 -0.82 -0.44 0.03
N GLU A 134 0.47 -0.12 0.15
CA GLU A 134 1.54 -0.93 -0.43
C GLU A 134 2.76 -1.10 0.47
N ALA A 135 3.53 -2.16 0.20
CA ALA A 135 4.91 -2.30 0.64
C ALA A 135 5.70 -3.23 -0.27
N GLU A 136 7.03 -3.08 -0.26
CA GLU A 136 7.96 -4.03 -0.86
C GLU A 136 8.68 -4.86 0.21
N PHE A 137 8.96 -6.13 -0.08
CA PHE A 137 9.69 -7.02 0.80
C PHE A 137 10.46 -8.11 0.02
N CYS A 138 11.38 -8.78 0.68
CA CYS A 138 12.06 -9.96 0.14
C CYS A 138 12.34 -10.98 1.24
N LEU A 139 12.75 -12.18 0.84
CA LEU A 139 13.29 -13.18 1.73
C LEU A 139 14.82 -13.16 1.67
N VAL A 140 15.45 -13.12 2.84
CA VAL A 140 16.91 -13.16 3.04
C VAL A 140 17.28 -14.37 3.88
N ASP A 141 18.56 -14.73 3.93
CA ASP A 141 19.02 -15.77 4.85
C ASP A 141 18.93 -15.24 6.30
N GLY A 142 18.18 -15.97 7.14
CA GLY A 142 18.08 -15.71 8.57
C GLY A 142 19.28 -16.25 9.33
N ALA A 143 19.46 -15.77 10.56
CA ALA A 143 20.60 -16.13 11.40
C ALA A 143 20.66 -17.62 11.79
N ASP A 144 19.51 -18.32 11.75
CA ASP A 144 19.37 -19.75 12.01
C ASP A 144 19.39 -20.60 10.74
N GLY A 145 19.73 -20.01 9.58
CA GLY A 145 19.72 -20.66 8.28
C GLY A 145 18.32 -20.84 7.67
N LYS A 146 17.27 -20.30 8.31
CA LYS A 146 15.92 -20.26 7.73
C LYS A 146 15.68 -18.94 7.02
N PRO A 147 14.81 -18.88 5.99
CA PRO A 147 14.45 -17.62 5.36
C PRO A 147 13.87 -16.63 6.37
N ALA A 148 14.34 -15.39 6.32
CA ALA A 148 13.83 -14.26 7.08
C ALA A 148 13.17 -13.23 6.17
N VAL A 149 12.04 -12.66 6.59
CA VAL A 149 11.34 -11.60 5.87
C VAL A 149 12.03 -10.27 6.13
N ARG A 150 12.37 -9.57 5.05
CA ARG A 150 12.95 -8.23 5.10
C ARG A 150 12.02 -7.25 4.39
N ALA A 151 11.44 -6.33 5.16
CA ALA A 151 10.73 -5.18 4.60
C ALA A 151 11.72 -4.24 3.90
N VAL A 152 11.31 -3.69 2.75
CA VAL A 152 12.04 -2.66 2.02
C VAL A 152 11.45 -1.32 2.44
N ALA A 153 12.27 -0.42 2.97
CA ALA A 153 11.79 0.89 3.41
C ALA A 153 11.62 1.85 2.22
N TRP A 154 10.58 2.68 2.26
CA TRP A 154 10.45 3.82 1.35
C TRP A 154 11.38 4.96 1.80
N ASP A 155 12.24 5.43 0.89
CA ASP A 155 13.04 6.63 1.09
C ASP A 155 12.25 7.86 0.60
N ALA A 156 11.78 8.67 1.55
CA ALA A 156 11.01 9.86 1.23
C ALA A 156 11.83 10.96 0.54
N GLU A 157 13.13 11.07 0.82
CA GLU A 157 14.01 12.07 0.25
C GLU A 157 14.39 11.69 -1.19
N ALA A 158 14.85 10.45 -1.37
CA ALA A 158 15.21 9.92 -2.69
C ALA A 158 14.00 9.50 -3.53
N ARG A 159 12.78 9.53 -2.95
CA ARG A 159 11.51 9.12 -3.57
C ARG A 159 11.59 7.74 -4.23
N ARG A 160 12.19 6.77 -3.53
CA ARG A 160 12.36 5.40 -4.02
C ARG A 160 12.34 4.37 -2.91
N TRP A 161 12.00 3.13 -3.24
CA TRP A 161 12.20 1.98 -2.36
C TRP A 161 13.69 1.67 -2.21
N ARG A 162 14.16 1.43 -0.97
CA ARG A 162 15.54 1.05 -0.65
C ARG A 162 15.81 -0.43 -0.92
N ARG A 163 15.67 -0.82 -2.19
CA ARG A 163 15.74 -2.22 -2.64
C ARG A 163 17.11 -2.86 -2.43
N GLU A 164 18.14 -2.08 -2.11
CA GLU A 164 19.51 -2.55 -1.86
C GLU A 164 19.60 -3.42 -0.58
N VAL A 165 18.57 -3.41 0.27
CA VAL A 165 18.47 -4.32 1.43
C VAL A 165 18.12 -5.75 1.03
N CYS A 166 17.64 -5.95 -0.20
CA CYS A 166 17.39 -7.26 -0.78
C CYS A 166 18.63 -7.70 -1.56
N PRO A 167 19.11 -8.93 -1.38
CA PRO A 167 20.27 -9.42 -2.11
C PRO A 167 19.96 -9.48 -3.60
N ASP A 168 20.87 -8.91 -4.39
CA ASP A 168 20.93 -9.13 -5.83
C ASP A 168 21.43 -10.55 -6.10
N ARG A 169 20.82 -11.23 -7.07
CA ARG A 169 21.19 -12.60 -7.44
C ARG A 169 22.43 -12.64 -8.33
#